data_AF-A0A0R2QQ38-F1
#
_entry.id   AF-A0A0R2QQ38-F1
#
_cell.length_a   1.000
_cell.length_b   1.000
_cell.length_c   1.000
_cell.angle_alpha   90.00
_cell.angle_beta   90.00
_cell.angle_gamma   90.00
#
_symmetry.space_group_name_H-M   'P 1'
#
loop_
_entity.id
_entity.type
_entity.pdbx_description
1 polymer ?
#
loop_
_entity_poly.entity_id
_entity_poly.type
_entity_poly.pdbx_seq_one_letter_code
_entity_poly.pdbx_strand_id
1 'polypeptide(L)'
;MLILSPSTGAYKGMGGFGAIGSLFPPTWNWEAFWNLTAFLSLMLAFMNVLPIPALDGGHVVFLLYEMIAGKPAPEKVMEYAQTIGMLLLLSLLIFANGNDIASLF
;
A
#
# COMPACT_ATOMS: atom_id res chain seq x y z
N MET A 1 -19.48 7.66 -3.71
CA MET A 1 -19.66 6.52 -2.76
C MET A 1 -19.82 5.22 -3.56
N LEU A 2 -18.82 4.87 -4.38
CA LEU A 2 -18.83 3.70 -5.29
C LEU A 2 -17.68 2.72 -4.99
N ILE A 3 -16.76 3.14 -4.12
CA ILE A 3 -15.62 2.37 -3.59
C ILE A 3 -16.02 1.39 -2.46
N LEU A 4 -17.27 1.45 -1.99
CA LEU A 4 -17.80 0.60 -0.92
C LEU A 4 -18.80 -0.46 -1.42
N SER A 5 -18.94 -0.63 -2.74
CA SER A 5 -19.89 -1.61 -3.29
C SER A 5 -19.29 -3.03 -3.22
N PRO A 6 -19.94 -4.01 -2.55
CA PRO A 6 -19.50 -5.39 -2.41
C PRO A 6 -19.62 -6.22 -3.71
N SER A 7 -19.60 -5.59 -4.89
CA SER A 7 -19.69 -6.24 -6.20
C SER A 7 -18.41 -6.17 -7.03
N THR A 8 -17.47 -5.27 -6.71
CA THR A 8 -16.24 -5.04 -7.50
C THR A 8 -15.01 -5.82 -7.04
N GLY A 9 -15.09 -6.69 -6.05
CA GLY A 9 -13.92 -7.44 -5.53
C GLY A 9 -12.80 -6.56 -4.93
N ALA A 10 -12.89 -5.23 -5.03
CA ALA A 10 -11.88 -4.27 -4.58
C ALA A 10 -11.70 -4.30 -3.05
N TYR A 11 -12.75 -4.61 -2.30
CA TYR A 11 -12.72 -4.84 -0.85
C TYR A 11 -12.01 -6.15 -0.46
N LYS A 12 -11.89 -7.13 -1.36
CA LYS A 12 -11.02 -8.31 -1.14
C LYS A 12 -9.54 -7.98 -1.30
N GLY A 13 -9.20 -6.90 -2.01
CA GLY A 13 -7.84 -6.37 -2.10
C GLY A 13 -7.41 -5.52 -0.89
N MET A 14 -8.33 -5.24 0.04
CA MET A 14 -8.05 -4.60 1.33
C MET A 14 -8.00 -5.63 2.47
N GLY A 15 -7.86 -6.92 2.17
CA GLY A 15 -7.53 -7.90 3.20
C GLY A 15 -6.04 -7.83 3.50
N GLY A 16 -5.68 -8.14 4.74
CA GLY A 16 -4.28 -8.17 5.17
C GLY A 16 -3.52 -9.32 4.55
N PHE A 17 -2.50 -9.81 5.25
CA PHE A 17 -1.69 -10.92 4.76
C PHE A 17 -2.51 -12.21 4.55
N GLY A 18 -3.62 -12.40 5.28
CA GLY A 18 -4.49 -13.57 5.14
C GLY A 18 -5.22 -13.62 3.81
N ALA A 19 -5.73 -12.47 3.33
CA ALA A 19 -6.40 -12.41 2.04
C ALA A 19 -5.43 -12.67 0.88
N ILE A 20 -4.21 -12.14 0.94
CA ILE A 20 -3.17 -12.41 -0.06
C ILE A 20 -2.85 -13.91 -0.11
N GLY A 21 -2.73 -14.55 1.06
CA GLY A 21 -2.53 -16.00 1.16
C GLY A 21 -3.66 -16.82 0.54
N SER A 22 -4.91 -16.36 0.69
CA SER A 22 -6.10 -17.03 0.13
C SER A 22 -6.20 -16.98 -1.41
N LEU A 23 -5.40 -16.14 -2.07
CA LEU A 23 -5.34 -16.06 -3.53
C LEU A 23 -4.51 -17.18 -4.16
N PHE A 24 -3.63 -17.83 -3.38
CA PHE A 24 -2.82 -18.94 -3.88
C PHE A 24 -3.65 -20.24 -3.90
N PRO A 25 -3.51 -21.07 -4.95
CA PRO A 25 -4.20 -22.36 -5.02
C PRO A 25 -3.74 -23.30 -3.88
N PRO A 26 -4.61 -24.21 -3.41
CA PRO A 26 -4.30 -25.14 -2.32
C PRO A 26 -3.24 -26.19 -2.71
N THR A 27 -2.99 -26.35 -4.01
CA THR A 27 -1.93 -27.20 -4.55
C THR A 27 -0.85 -26.35 -5.20
N TRP A 28 0.38 -26.84 -5.18
CA TRP A 28 1.51 -26.12 -5.76
C TRP A 28 1.33 -25.93 -7.27
N ASN A 29 1.34 -24.67 -7.72
CA ASN A 29 1.25 -24.31 -9.12
C ASN A 29 2.26 -23.20 -9.44
N TRP A 30 3.28 -23.54 -10.25
CA TRP A 30 4.35 -22.63 -10.63
C TRP A 30 3.85 -21.41 -11.43
N GLU A 31 2.90 -21.62 -12.34
CA GLU A 31 2.36 -20.55 -13.17
C GLU A 31 1.55 -19.55 -12.32
N ALA A 32 0.67 -20.04 -11.45
CA ALA A 32 -0.10 -19.20 -10.54
C ALA A 32 0.81 -18.41 -9.59
N PHE A 33 1.87 -19.05 -9.08
CA PHE A 33 2.85 -18.40 -8.23
C PHE A 33 3.52 -17.21 -8.94
N TRP A 34 4.14 -17.44 -10.10
CA TRP A 34 4.83 -16.38 -10.84
C TRP A 34 3.89 -15.27 -11.31
N ASN A 35 2.67 -15.61 -11.75
CA ASN A 35 1.68 -14.62 -12.15
C ASN A 35 1.24 -13.74 -10.97
N LEU A 36 0.96 -14.33 -9.81
CA LEU A 36 0.55 -13.56 -8.63
C LEU A 36 1.72 -12.73 -8.09
N THR A 37 2.95 -13.27 -8.07
CA THR A 37 4.15 -12.52 -7.70
C THR A 37 4.39 -11.33 -8.63
N ALA A 38 4.28 -11.53 -9.95
CA ALA A 38 4.43 -10.45 -10.93
C ALA A 38 3.35 -9.37 -10.75
N PHE A 39 2.09 -9.79 -10.51
CA PHE A 39 0.99 -8.88 -10.24
C PHE A 39 1.20 -8.06 -8.96
N LEU A 40 1.56 -8.72 -7.85
CA LEU A 40 1.87 -8.06 -6.58
C LEU A 40 3.07 -7.11 -6.73
N SER A 41 4.12 -7.52 -7.44
CA SER A 41 5.29 -6.67 -7.71
C SER A 41 4.92 -5.41 -8.50
N LEU A 42 4.06 -5.54 -9.52
CA LEU A 42 3.56 -4.41 -10.28
C LEU A 42 2.72 -3.46 -9.40
N MET A 43 1.82 -4.00 -8.58
CA MET A 43 1.04 -3.21 -7.62
C MET A 43 1.94 -2.45 -6.64
N LEU A 44 2.97 -3.11 -6.10
CA LEU A 44 3.95 -2.49 -5.20
C LEU A 44 4.76 -1.40 -5.92
N ALA A 45 5.15 -1.61 -7.17
CA ALA A 45 5.83 -0.60 -7.97
C ALA A 45 4.96 0.65 -8.15
N PHE A 46 3.66 0.48 -8.47
CA PHE A 46 2.73 1.61 -8.54
C PHE A 46 2.53 2.29 -7.18
N MET A 47 2.37 1.52 -6.10
CA MET A 47 2.23 2.06 -4.75
C MET A 47 3.46 2.86 -4.30
N ASN A 48 4.66 2.38 -4.60
CA ASN A 48 5.92 3.07 -4.27
C ASN A 48 6.08 4.39 -5.04
N VAL A 49 5.42 4.56 -6.19
CA VAL A 49 5.46 5.82 -6.96
C VAL A 49 4.42 6.83 -6.47
N LEU A 50 3.41 6.41 -5.71
CA LEU A 50 2.40 7.32 -5.17
C LEU A 50 3.02 8.32 -4.18
N PRO A 51 2.47 9.55 -4.10
CA PRO A 51 2.95 10.60 -3.19
C PRO A 51 2.53 10.33 -1.74
N ILE A 52 2.84 9.15 -1.22
CA ILE A 52 2.53 8.75 0.16
C ILE A 52 3.76 9.05 1.02
N PRO A 53 3.65 9.91 2.05
CA PRO A 53 4.72 10.13 3.00
C PRO A 53 5.14 8.82 3.68
N ALA A 54 6.44 8.57 3.82
CA ALA A 54 7.08 7.32 4.26
C ALA A 54 7.33 6.23 3.19
N LEU A 55 6.92 6.44 1.93
CA LEU A 55 7.29 5.60 0.77
C LEU A 55 8.23 6.37 -0.18
N ASP A 56 8.91 5.65 -1.07
CA ASP A 56 9.89 6.21 -2.03
C ASP A 56 9.31 7.37 -2.86
N GLY A 57 8.06 7.27 -3.28
CA GLY A 57 7.35 8.27 -4.08
C GLY A 57 7.07 9.57 -3.34
N GLY A 58 6.96 9.53 -2.01
CA GLY A 58 6.88 10.73 -1.18
C GLY A 58 8.14 11.59 -1.32
N HIS A 59 9.32 10.97 -1.28
CA HIS A 59 10.59 11.66 -1.48
C HIS A 59 10.74 12.20 -2.91
N VAL A 60 10.28 11.44 -3.91
CA VAL A 60 10.28 11.89 -5.31
C VAL A 60 9.46 13.16 -5.50
N VAL A 61 8.29 13.27 -4.84
CA VAL A 61 7.45 14.47 -4.93
C VAL A 61 8.11 15.69 -4.28
N PHE A 62 8.85 15.52 -3.18
CA PHE A 62 9.62 16.60 -2.59
C PHE A 62 10.76 17.05 -3.50
N LEU A 63 11.50 16.12 -4.11
CA LEU A 63 12.55 16.45 -5.08
C LEU A 63 11.99 17.16 -6.32
N LEU A 64 10.83 16.72 -6.82
CA LEU A 64 10.14 17.41 -7.92
C LEU A 64 9.68 18.81 -7.50
N TYR A 65 9.17 18.97 -6.29
CA TYR A 65 8.82 20.27 -5.73
C TYR A 65 10.05 21.18 -5.62
N GLU A 66 11.17 20.69 -5.10
CA GLU A 66 12.42 21.47 -5.00
C GLU A 66 12.93 21.90 -6.37
N MET A 67 12.86 21.00 -7.36
CA MET A 67 13.26 21.29 -8.75
C MET A 67 12.41 22.39 -9.38
N ILE A 68 11.09 22.42 -9.10
CA ILE A 68 10.17 23.43 -9.62
C ILE A 68 10.23 24.74 -8.82
N ALA A 69 10.30 24.65 -7.48
CA ALA A 69 10.25 25.79 -6.57
C ALA A 69 11.61 26.48 -6.38
N GLY A 70 12.72 25.84 -6.77
CA GLY A 70 14.08 26.35 -6.67
C GLY A 70 14.56 26.57 -5.23
N LYS A 71 13.85 26.03 -4.24
CA LYS A 71 14.14 26.18 -2.82
C LYS A 71 13.94 24.84 -2.11
N PRO A 72 14.80 24.51 -1.12
CA PRO A 72 14.71 23.24 -0.40
C PRO A 72 13.36 23.14 0.34
N ALA A 73 12.82 21.92 0.39
CA ALA A 73 11.63 21.63 1.17
C ALA A 73 11.97 21.82 2.66
N PRO A 74 11.06 22.39 3.48
CA PRO A 74 11.35 22.59 4.90
C PRO A 74 11.50 21.22 5.60
N GLU A 75 12.64 21.00 6.24
CA GLU A 75 13.00 19.74 6.90
C GLU A 75 11.95 19.31 7.94
N LYS A 76 11.39 20.28 8.68
CA LYS A 76 10.27 20.04 9.61
C LYS A 76 9.03 19.47 8.92
N VAL A 77 8.69 19.95 7.72
CA VAL A 77 7.53 19.46 6.96
C VAL A 77 7.77 18.02 6.51
N MET A 78 9.01 17.67 6.16
CA MET A 78 9.39 16.30 5.80
C MET A 78 9.25 15.35 7.00
N GLU A 79 9.76 15.73 8.17
CA GLU A 79 9.63 14.95 9.40
C GLU A 79 8.17 14.73 9.80
N TYR A 80 7.34 15.79 9.75
CA TYR A 80 5.91 15.67 10.06
C TYR A 80 5.19 14.78 9.05
N ALA A 81 5.43 14.97 7.75
CA ALA A 81 4.83 14.15 6.71
C ALA A 81 5.19 12.68 6.90
N GLN A 82 6.47 12.37 7.12
CA GLN A 82 6.95 11.01 7.33
C GLN A 82 6.36 10.36 8.60
N THR A 83 6.31 11.11 9.70
CA THR A 83 5.73 10.64 10.97
C THR A 83 4.24 10.35 10.83
N ILE A 84 3.48 11.24 10.19
CA ILE A 84 2.04 11.06 9.93
C ILE A 84 1.81 9.88 8.99
N GLY A 85 2.60 9.78 7.92
CA GLY A 85 2.55 8.65 6.98
C GLY A 85 2.81 7.32 7.67
N MET A 86 3.82 7.25 8.52
CA MET A 86 4.17 6.05 9.29
C MET A 86 3.07 5.66 10.28
N LEU A 87 2.51 6.62 11.03
CA LEU A 87 1.39 6.38 11.93
C LEU A 87 0.16 5.88 11.18
N LEU A 88 -0.14 6.46 10.02
CA LEU A 88 -1.27 6.05 9.18
C LEU A 88 -1.08 4.63 8.66
N LEU A 89 0.11 4.30 8.13
CA LEU A 89 0.44 2.96 7.64
C LEU A 89 0.37 1.90 8.74
N LEU A 90 0.94 2.18 9.91
CA LEU A 90 0.87 1.26 11.06
C LEU A 90 -0.58 1.08 11.55
N SER A 91 -1.36 2.15 11.60
CA SER A 91 -2.78 2.07 11.98
C SER A 91 -3.57 1.23 10.97
N LEU A 92 -3.31 1.41 9.68
CA LEU A 92 -3.94 0.63 8.60
C LEU A 92 -3.55 -0.84 8.68
N LEU A 93 -2.27 -1.13 8.96
CA LEU A 93 -1.76 -2.48 9.12
C LEU A 93 -2.46 -3.20 10.27
N ILE A 94 -2.57 -2.57 11.44
CA ILE A 94 -3.27 -3.12 12.60
C ILE A 94 -4.75 -3.32 12.28
N PHE A 95 -5.38 -2.35 11.63
CA PHE A 95 -6.79 -2.44 11.22
C PHE A 95 -7.04 -3.61 10.26
N ALA A 96 -6.23 -3.75 9.21
CA ALA A 96 -6.36 -4.80 8.22
C ALA A 96 -6.13 -6.20 8.82
N ASN A 97 -5.08 -6.36 9.63
CA ASN A 97 -4.80 -7.63 10.31
C ASN A 97 -5.88 -7.96 11.36
N GLY A 98 -6.37 -6.96 12.10
CA GLY A 98 -7.46 -7.13 13.05
C GLY A 98 -8.77 -7.54 12.37
N ASN A 99 -9.08 -6.96 11.21
CA ASN A 99 -10.23 -7.34 10.40
C ASN A 99 -10.10 -8.76 9.83
N ASP A 100 -8.91 -9.17 9.37
CA ASP A 100 -8.63 -10.54 8.95
C ASP A 100 -8.89 -11.53 10.12
N ILE A 101 -8.39 -11.22 11.33
CA ILE A 101 -8.61 -12.05 12.53
C ILE A 101 -10.11 -12.12 12.88
N ALA A 102 -10.81 -10.99 12.89
CA ALA A 102 -12.25 -10.96 13.16
C ALA A 102 -13.08 -11.70 12.10
N SER A 103 -12.59 -11.80 10.87
CA SER A 103 -13.24 -12.59 9.81
C SER A 103 -12.95 -14.09 9.85
N LEU A 104 -11.93 -14.50 10.62
CA LEU A 104 -11.52 -15.90 10.84
C LEU A 104 -12.25 -16.56 12.02
N PHE A 105 -12.79 -15.78 12.95
CA PHE A 105 -13.60 -16.23 14.10
C PHE A 105 -15.10 -16.02 13.84
#